data_AF-A0A453NAP0-F1
#
_entry.id   AF-A0A453NAP0-F1
#
_cell.length_a   1.000
_cell.length_b   1.000
_cell.length_c   1.000
_cell.angle_alpha   90.00
_cell.angle_beta   90.00
_cell.angle_gamma   90.00
#
_symmetry.space_group_name_H-M   'P 1'
#
loop_
_entity.id
_entity.type
_entity.pdbx_description
1 polymer ?
#
loop_
_entity_poly.entity_id
_entity_poly.type
_entity_poly.pdbx_seq_one_letter_code
_entity_poly.pdbx_strand_id
1 'polypeptide(L)'
;RTFSFNTGDGEWRCHGEWALPFNGQGYFDGDLDAWVGLDKNGHIGTCRVASRSGTAAGAMAMQQQLDWKIAKDKLWSEEQQAVDHGPTLTAMGNARFCLLDCVKGMEFHGRLLRVTTFRLRHSRKGELEIFDRSTRSCPVSKQLRSFSPVAFWM
;
A
#
# COMPACT_ATOMS: atom_id res chain seq x y z
N ARG A 1 -13.67 -11.81 2.75
CA ARG A 1 -13.88 -12.06 1.30
C ARG A 1 -13.21 -10.95 0.53
N THR A 2 -12.61 -11.28 -0.61
CA THR A 2 -11.80 -10.37 -1.42
C THR A 2 -12.56 -9.97 -2.67
N PHE A 3 -12.49 -8.68 -2.99
CA PHE A 3 -13.16 -8.08 -4.14
C PHE A 3 -12.14 -7.30 -4.96
N SER A 4 -12.30 -7.28 -6.28
CA SER A 4 -11.57 -6.38 -7.16
C SER A 4 -12.55 -5.53 -7.94
N PHE A 5 -12.16 -4.29 -8.22
CA PHE A 5 -12.86 -3.41 -9.13
C PHE A 5 -12.05 -3.26 -10.42
N ASN A 6 -12.64 -3.56 -11.58
CA ASN A 6 -12.03 -3.29 -12.87
C ASN A 6 -12.34 -1.84 -13.26
N THR A 7 -11.32 -0.99 -13.33
CA THR A 7 -11.49 0.43 -13.72
C THR A 7 -11.78 0.61 -15.21
N GLY A 8 -11.48 -0.36 -16.07
CA GLY A 8 -11.82 -0.34 -17.49
C GLY A 8 -13.28 -0.69 -17.78
N ASP A 9 -13.79 -1.73 -17.12
CA ASP A 9 -15.17 -2.21 -17.33
C ASP A 9 -16.18 -1.58 -16.35
N GLY A 10 -15.71 -0.98 -15.25
CA GLY A 10 -16.56 -0.44 -14.19
C GLY A 10 -17.24 -1.52 -13.32
N GLU A 11 -16.70 -2.73 -13.30
CA GLU A 11 -17.32 -3.90 -12.66
C GLU A 11 -16.61 -4.36 -11.39
N TRP A 12 -17.40 -4.80 -10.41
CA TRP A 12 -16.91 -5.49 -9.23
C TRP A 12 -16.92 -7.01 -9.45
N ARG A 13 -15.85 -7.69 -9.04
CA ARG A 13 -15.76 -9.16 -9.01
C ARG A 13 -15.45 -9.64 -7.60
N CYS A 14 -16.15 -10.69 -7.17
CA CYS A 14 -15.89 -11.38 -5.90
C CYS A 14 -14.95 -12.56 -6.16
N HIS A 15 -13.85 -12.61 -5.40
CA HIS A 15 -12.82 -13.65 -5.52
C HIS A 15 -12.83 -14.65 -4.36
N GLY A 16 -13.86 -14.61 -3.51
CA GLY A 16 -13.98 -15.51 -2.36
C GLY A 16 -12.94 -15.21 -1.27
N GLU A 17 -12.23 -16.24 -0.81
CA GLU A 17 -11.25 -16.17 0.29
C GLU A 17 -9.83 -15.95 -0.21
N TRP A 18 -9.68 -15.23 -1.31
CA TRP A 18 -8.38 -14.93 -1.86
C TRP A 18 -7.57 -14.06 -0.90
N ALA A 19 -6.53 -14.62 -0.29
CA ALA A 19 -5.67 -13.88 0.63
C ALA A 19 -4.61 -13.11 -0.16
N LEU A 20 -4.62 -11.78 -0.06
CA LEU A 20 -3.52 -10.96 -0.53
C LEU A 20 -2.59 -10.65 0.65
N PRO A 21 -1.28 -10.52 0.44
CA PRO A 21 -0.32 -10.14 1.48
C PRO A 21 -0.40 -8.65 1.85
N PHE A 22 -1.51 -7.98 1.52
CA PHE A 22 -1.70 -6.55 1.73
C PHE A 22 -2.55 -6.29 2.98
N ASN A 23 -2.18 -5.25 3.71
CA ASN A 23 -3.03 -4.65 4.71
C ASN A 23 -4.03 -3.70 4.03
N GLY A 24 -5.31 -4.08 4.03
CA GLY A 24 -6.38 -3.30 3.43
C GLY A 24 -6.48 -3.47 1.91
N GLN A 25 -5.96 -2.50 1.15
CA GLN A 25 -6.17 -2.38 -0.30
C GLN A 25 -4.90 -2.69 -1.10
N GLY A 26 -5.09 -3.16 -2.34
CA GLY A 26 -4.03 -3.33 -3.33
C GLY A 26 -4.49 -2.88 -4.71
N TYR A 27 -3.53 -2.49 -5.55
CA TYR A 27 -3.76 -1.93 -6.88
C TYR A 27 -3.02 -2.75 -7.91
N PHE A 28 -3.69 -3.15 -8.99
CA PHE A 28 -3.01 -3.74 -10.13
C PHE A 28 -2.36 -2.63 -10.95
N ASP A 29 -1.08 -2.79 -11.28
CA ASP A 29 -0.33 -1.90 -12.15
C ASP A 29 0.18 -2.66 -13.37
N GLY A 30 -0.17 -2.18 -14.56
CA GLY A 30 0.15 -2.85 -15.83
C GLY A 30 1.63 -2.79 -16.21
N ASP A 31 2.37 -1.75 -15.78
CA ASP A 31 3.81 -1.65 -16.08
C ASP A 31 4.62 -2.64 -15.24
N LEU A 32 4.13 -2.92 -14.02
CA LEU A 32 4.72 -3.92 -13.12
C LEU A 32 4.21 -5.33 -13.40
N ASP A 33 3.06 -5.44 -14.08
CA ASP A 33 2.29 -6.67 -14.28
C ASP A 33 2.10 -7.42 -12.94
N ALA A 34 1.66 -6.68 -11.92
CA ALA A 34 1.53 -7.19 -10.56
C ALA A 34 0.53 -6.38 -9.74
N TRP A 35 0.01 -7.01 -8.69
CA TRP A 35 -0.69 -6.29 -7.63
C TRP A 35 0.31 -5.66 -6.68
N VAL A 36 0.06 -4.43 -6.27
CA VAL A 36 0.88 -3.61 -5.38
C VAL A 36 0.09 -3.24 -4.15
N GLY A 37 0.69 -3.34 -2.97
CA GLY A 37 0.06 -2.92 -1.74
C GLY A 37 1.03 -2.87 -0.56
N LEU A 38 0.52 -2.43 0.58
CA LEU A 38 1.29 -2.31 1.81
C LEU A 38 1.25 -3.61 2.60
N ASP A 39 2.37 -4.05 3.17
CA ASP A 39 2.37 -5.08 4.20
C ASP A 39 1.96 -4.49 5.56
N LYS A 40 1.75 -5.37 6.55
CA LYS A 40 1.46 -4.98 7.94
C LYS A 40 2.59 -4.21 8.64
N ASN A 41 3.82 -4.27 8.13
CA ASN A 41 5.00 -3.67 8.74
C ASN A 41 5.37 -2.32 8.10
N GLY A 42 4.62 -1.88 7.10
CA GLY A 42 4.78 -0.62 6.38
C GLY A 42 5.75 -0.62 5.20
N HIS A 43 6.05 -1.79 4.66
CA HIS A 43 6.73 -1.94 3.38
C HIS A 43 5.73 -2.01 2.24
N ILE A 44 6.17 -1.61 1.06
CA ILE A 44 5.44 -1.90 -0.18
C ILE A 44 5.90 -3.24 -0.71
N GLY A 45 4.96 -4.03 -1.20
CA GLY A 45 5.29 -5.22 -1.96
C GLY A 45 4.43 -5.43 -3.18
N THR A 46 4.90 -6.33 -4.05
CA THR A 46 4.22 -6.77 -5.26
C THR A 46 3.99 -8.27 -5.23
N CYS A 47 2.83 -8.73 -5.71
CA CYS A 47 2.61 -10.14 -6.01
C CYS A 47 2.01 -10.30 -7.40
N ARG A 48 2.60 -11.23 -8.17
CA ARG A 48 1.91 -11.87 -9.29
C ARG A 48 1.03 -12.96 -8.73
N VAL A 49 -0.23 -12.94 -9.14
CA VAL A 49 -1.25 -13.72 -8.46
C VAL A 49 -1.30 -15.12 -9.06
N ALA A 50 -1.14 -16.13 -8.21
CA ALA A 50 -1.59 -17.48 -8.51
C ALA A 50 -2.20 -18.13 -7.26
N SER A 51 -3.47 -18.53 -7.40
CA SER A 51 -4.17 -19.56 -6.62
C SER A 51 -5.19 -19.14 -5.53
N ARG A 52 -6.25 -19.94 -5.47
CA ARG A 52 -7.53 -19.78 -4.76
C ARG A 52 -7.62 -20.70 -3.54
N SER A 53 -6.59 -20.79 -2.70
CA SER A 53 -6.62 -21.69 -1.53
C SER A 53 -7.05 -20.95 -0.27
N GLY A 54 -8.27 -21.22 0.21
CA GLY A 54 -8.87 -20.59 1.39
C GLY A 54 -8.49 -21.21 2.75
N THR A 55 -7.44 -22.04 2.82
CA THR A 55 -7.04 -22.67 4.10
C THR A 55 -5.86 -21.96 4.75
N ALA A 56 -5.81 -21.92 6.09
CA ALA A 56 -4.69 -21.34 6.85
C ALA A 56 -3.34 -22.03 6.55
N ALA A 57 -3.35 -23.33 6.23
CA ALA A 57 -2.19 -24.06 5.72
C ALA A 57 -1.79 -23.61 4.30
N GLY A 58 -2.79 -23.31 3.46
CA GLY A 58 -2.61 -22.66 2.16
C GLY A 58 -1.98 -21.28 2.29
N ALA A 59 -2.34 -20.47 3.29
CA ALA A 59 -1.77 -19.14 3.53
C ALA A 59 -0.28 -19.16 3.95
N MET A 60 0.17 -20.16 4.71
CA MET A 60 1.60 -20.32 5.04
C MET A 60 2.41 -20.89 3.87
N ALA A 61 1.84 -21.85 3.12
CA ALA A 61 2.44 -22.31 1.87
C ALA A 61 2.46 -21.20 0.78
N MET A 62 1.49 -20.29 0.81
CA MET A 62 1.37 -19.13 -0.10
C MET A 62 2.53 -18.15 0.01
N GLN A 63 3.11 -17.93 1.20
CA GLN A 63 4.29 -17.05 1.32
C GLN A 63 5.52 -17.63 0.59
N GLN A 64 5.57 -18.95 0.38
CA GLN A 64 6.62 -19.60 -0.40
C GLN A 64 6.26 -19.75 -1.90
N GLN A 65 4.96 -19.64 -2.26
CA GLN A 65 4.46 -19.86 -3.62
C GLN A 65 4.13 -18.57 -4.39
N LEU A 66 3.83 -17.48 -3.70
CA LEU A 66 3.65 -16.17 -4.30
C LEU A 66 5.04 -15.63 -4.66
N ASP A 67 5.22 -15.13 -5.89
CA ASP A 67 6.36 -14.28 -6.28
C ASP A 67 6.22 -12.91 -5.58
N TRP A 68 6.14 -12.95 -4.25
CA TRP A 68 5.93 -11.82 -3.36
C TRP A 68 7.27 -11.12 -3.16
N LYS A 69 7.35 -9.87 -3.61
CA LYS A 69 8.56 -9.06 -3.52
C LYS A 69 8.29 -7.86 -2.68
N ILE A 70 9.13 -7.64 -1.66
CA ILE A 70 9.01 -6.52 -0.75
C ILE A 70 10.12 -5.53 -1.06
N ALA A 71 9.77 -4.25 -1.17
CA ALA A 71 10.76 -3.19 -1.24
C ALA A 71 11.45 -3.06 0.12
N LYS A 72 12.78 -2.99 0.12
CA LYS A 72 13.58 -2.91 1.35
C LYS A 72 13.27 -1.66 2.19
N ASP A 73 12.86 -0.59 1.50
CA ASP A 73 12.56 0.69 2.15
C ASP A 73 11.19 0.62 2.83
N LYS A 74 11.19 0.85 4.14
CA LYS A 74 9.97 1.06 4.92
C LYS A 74 9.45 2.47 4.67
N LEU A 75 8.17 2.59 4.27
CA LEU A 75 7.56 3.89 3.96
C LEU A 75 6.89 4.55 5.17
N TRP A 76 6.46 3.77 6.16
CA TRP A 76 5.83 4.29 7.38
C TRP A 76 6.03 3.34 8.56
N SER A 77 5.85 3.83 9.79
CA SER A 77 5.90 3.00 11.01
C SER A 77 4.79 3.35 12.00
N GLU A 78 4.24 2.34 12.68
CA GLU A 78 3.19 2.50 13.70
C GLU A 78 3.64 3.41 14.85
N GLU A 79 4.92 3.39 15.26
CA GLU A 79 5.38 4.23 16.38
C GLU A 79 5.23 5.73 16.12
N GLN A 80 5.30 6.14 14.84
CA GLN A 80 5.20 7.53 14.43
C GLN A 80 3.76 8.00 14.18
N GLN A 81 2.79 7.09 14.14
CA GLN A 81 1.41 7.41 13.81
C GLN A 81 0.72 8.24 14.90
N ALA A 82 -0.06 9.21 14.45
CA ALA A 82 -0.85 10.09 15.31
C ALA A 82 -2.34 9.71 15.43
N VAL A 83 -2.78 8.70 14.68
CA VAL A 83 -4.19 8.35 14.49
C VAL A 83 -4.38 6.84 14.47
N ASP A 84 -5.59 6.38 14.80
CA ASP A 84 -5.94 4.95 14.88
C ASP A 84 -6.03 4.27 13.50
N HIS A 85 -5.98 5.05 12.42
CA HIS A 85 -6.09 4.54 11.06
C HIS A 85 -4.73 4.55 10.36
N GLY A 86 -4.38 3.42 9.75
CA GLY A 86 -3.17 3.25 8.96
C GLY A 86 -3.11 4.18 7.74
N PRO A 87 -1.98 4.21 7.02
CA PRO A 87 -1.84 5.09 5.87
C PRO A 87 -2.69 4.60 4.70
N THR A 88 -3.03 5.53 3.81
CA THR A 88 -3.73 5.22 2.57
C THR A 88 -2.75 5.21 1.40
N LEU A 89 -2.70 4.12 0.66
CA LEU A 89 -1.99 4.00 -0.61
C LEU A 89 -2.96 4.25 -1.76
N THR A 90 -2.55 4.99 -2.78
CA THR A 90 -3.27 5.09 -4.06
C THR A 90 -2.32 4.91 -5.23
N ALA A 91 -2.79 4.22 -6.28
CA ALA A 91 -2.10 4.17 -7.56
C ALA A 91 -2.36 5.46 -8.33
N MET A 92 -1.31 5.99 -8.97
CA MET A 92 -1.37 7.18 -9.85
C MET A 92 -1.13 6.81 -11.33
N GLY A 93 -0.98 5.52 -11.63
CA GLY A 93 -0.62 5.00 -12.94
C GLY A 93 0.88 5.04 -13.23
N ASN A 94 1.31 4.34 -14.28
CA ASN A 94 2.70 4.28 -14.74
C ASN A 94 3.71 3.86 -13.65
N ALA A 95 3.35 2.86 -12.84
CA ALA A 95 4.09 2.41 -11.67
C ALA A 95 4.35 3.51 -10.62
N ARG A 96 3.56 4.58 -10.61
CA ARG A 96 3.62 5.68 -9.63
C ARG A 96 2.53 5.53 -8.58
N PHE A 97 2.90 5.77 -7.33
CA PHE A 97 2.04 5.62 -6.18
C PHE A 97 2.17 6.82 -5.24
N CYS A 98 1.11 7.06 -4.47
CA CYS A 98 1.10 8.03 -3.39
C CYS A 98 0.69 7.34 -2.09
N LEU A 99 1.52 7.49 -1.06
CA LEU A 99 1.22 7.10 0.31
C LEU A 99 0.89 8.36 1.12
N LEU A 100 -0.24 8.32 1.79
CA LEU A 100 -0.71 9.40 2.65
C LEU A 100 -0.81 8.89 4.09
N ASP A 101 -0.01 9.46 4.99
CA ASP A 101 0.04 9.09 6.41
C ASP A 101 -0.04 10.30 7.34
N CYS A 102 -0.50 10.08 8.57
CA CYS A 102 -0.62 11.12 9.58
C CYS A 102 0.28 10.79 10.77
N VAL A 103 1.31 11.60 10.97
CA VAL A 103 2.36 11.38 11.97
C VAL A 103 2.31 12.42 13.09
N LYS A 104 2.85 12.05 14.26
CA LYS A 104 2.95 12.97 15.41
C LYS A 104 3.97 14.08 15.08
N GLY A 105 3.56 15.34 15.21
CA GLY A 105 4.48 16.47 15.11
C GLY A 105 5.36 16.56 16.36
N MET A 106 6.67 16.65 16.20
CA MET A 106 7.62 16.72 17.32
C MET A 106 7.63 18.10 18.00
N GLU A 107 7.50 19.19 17.24
CA GLU A 107 7.67 20.57 17.76
C GLU A 107 6.36 21.27 18.13
N PHE A 108 5.26 20.84 17.52
CA PHE A 108 3.93 21.35 17.81
C PHE A 108 3.09 20.16 18.21
N HIS A 109 2.43 20.20 19.37
CA HIS A 109 1.39 19.25 19.79
C HIS A 109 0.24 19.19 18.76
N GLY A 110 0.51 18.65 17.59
CA GLY A 110 -0.22 18.80 16.35
C GLY A 110 0.16 17.66 15.41
N ARG A 111 -0.67 17.45 14.41
CA ARG A 111 -0.54 16.32 13.49
C ARG A 111 0.10 16.81 12.19
N LEU A 112 1.00 16.02 11.63
CA LEU A 112 1.57 16.27 10.31
C LEU A 112 0.97 15.28 9.32
N LEU A 113 0.36 15.81 8.27
CA LEU A 113 -0.01 15.01 7.11
C LEU A 113 1.22 14.91 6.21
N ARG A 114 1.71 13.68 6.03
CA ARG A 114 2.85 13.37 5.19
C ARG A 114 2.34 12.70 3.91
N VAL A 115 2.75 13.27 2.80
CA VAL A 115 2.43 12.82 1.45
C VAL A 115 3.74 12.33 0.84
N THR A 116 3.82 11.04 0.53
CA THR A 116 4.99 10.44 -0.11
C THR A 116 4.60 9.90 -1.48
N THR A 117 5.08 10.53 -2.54
CA THR A 117 4.96 10.01 -3.90
C THR A 117 6.21 9.27 -4.28
N PHE A 118 6.07 8.14 -4.96
CA PHE A 118 7.21 7.32 -5.37
C PHE A 118 6.86 6.49 -6.60
N ARG A 119 7.87 5.92 -7.24
CA ARG A 119 7.71 4.94 -8.31
C ARG A 119 8.30 3.60 -7.93
N LEU A 120 7.77 2.55 -8.53
CA LEU A 120 8.23 1.19 -8.36
C LEU A 120 8.78 0.63 -9.66
N ARG A 121 9.78 -0.23 -9.56
CA ARG A 121 10.29 -1.02 -10.69
C ARG A 121 10.93 -2.30 -10.17
N HIS A 122 11.06 -3.27 -11.08
CA HIS A 122 11.91 -4.43 -10.83
C HIS A 122 13.34 -4.12 -11.27
N SER A 123 14.32 -4.44 -10.42
CA SER A 123 15.74 -4.37 -10.76
C SER A 123 16.11 -5.46 -11.78
N ARG A 124 17.34 -5.41 -12.31
CA ARG A 124 17.86 -6.49 -13.18
C ARG A 124 17.92 -7.86 -12.49
N LYS A 125 18.01 -7.86 -11.15
CA LYS A 125 17.99 -9.09 -10.33
C LYS A 125 16.56 -9.53 -9.98
N GLY A 126 15.55 -8.79 -10.44
CA GLY A 126 14.15 -9.03 -10.16
C GLY A 126 13.67 -8.47 -8.82
N GLU A 127 14.51 -7.79 -8.04
CA GLU A 127 14.14 -7.18 -6.76
C GLU A 127 13.20 -5.98 -6.94
N LEU A 128 12.28 -5.76 -6.01
CA LEU A 128 11.41 -4.58 -6.03
C LEU A 128 12.16 -3.35 -5.48
N GLU A 129 12.22 -2.29 -6.26
CA GLU A 129 12.89 -1.03 -5.89
C GLU A 129 11.91 0.14 -5.88
N ILE A 130 12.04 0.98 -4.86
CA ILE A 130 11.42 2.31 -4.79
C ILE A 130 12.42 3.32 -5.39
N PHE A 131 11.95 4.18 -6.30
CA PHE A 131 12.75 5.27 -6.86
C PHE A 131 11.88 6.52 -7.06
N ASP A 132 12.53 7.65 -7.38
CA ASP A 132 11.85 8.95 -7.59
C ASP A 132 10.93 9.32 -6.41
N ARG A 133 11.40 9.05 -5.19
CA ARG A 133 10.66 9.28 -3.95
C ARG A 133 10.72 10.76 -3.57
N SER A 134 9.55 11.37 -3.41
CA SER A 134 9.38 12.72 -2.88
C SER A 134 8.42 12.71 -1.70
N THR A 135 8.81 13.31 -0.60
CA THR A 135 7.99 13.41 0.61
C THR A 135 7.77 14.87 0.97
N ARG A 136 6.50 15.24 1.19
CA ARG A 136 6.10 16.56 1.69
C ARG A 136 5.29 16.37 2.95
N SER A 137 5.49 17.26 3.91
CA SER A 137 4.75 17.26 5.18
C SER A 137 4.03 18.59 5.33
N CYS A 138 2.77 18.57 5.78
CA CYS A 138 2.01 19.77 6.08
C CYS A 138 1.33 19.64 7.47
N PRO A 139 1.32 20.73 8.27
CA PRO A 139 0.64 20.73 9.54
C PRO A 139 -0.88 20.68 9.35
N VAL A 140 -1.56 19.87 10.17
CA VAL A 140 -3.02 19.75 10.21
C VAL A 140 -3.55 20.31 11.53
N SER A 141 -4.69 21.00 11.48
CA SER A 141 -5.32 21.62 12.65
C SER A 141 -5.60 20.61 13.77
N LYS A 142 -5.40 21.07 15.01
CA LYS A 142 -5.60 20.29 16.24
C LYS A 142 -7.07 19.98 16.56
N GLN A 143 -8.02 20.63 15.87
CA GLN A 143 -9.45 20.47 16.16
C GLN A 143 -10.03 19.13 15.70
N LEU A 144 -9.34 18.39 14.84
CA LEU A 144 -9.77 17.08 14.39
C LEU A 144 -9.29 16.02 15.38
N ARG A 145 -10.18 15.58 16.29
CA ARG A 145 -9.89 14.54 17.29
C ARG A 145 -9.55 13.20 16.62
N SER A 146 -10.19 12.88 15.49
CA SER A 146 -9.86 11.77 14.60
C SER A 146 -9.67 12.29 13.18
N PHE A 147 -8.65 11.80 12.49
CA PHE A 147 -8.39 12.15 11.09
C PHE A 147 -7.90 10.89 10.36
N SER A 148 -8.64 10.46 9.35
CA SER A 148 -8.26 9.33 8.50
C SER A 148 -8.00 9.89 7.10
N PRO A 149 -6.73 10.13 6.73
CA PRO A 149 -6.44 10.63 5.40
C PRO A 149 -6.83 9.58 4.36
N VAL A 150 -7.66 9.98 3.40
CA VAL A 150 -7.97 9.17 2.22
C VAL A 150 -7.34 9.84 1.01
N ALA A 151 -6.57 9.08 0.26
CA ALA A 151 -6.03 9.49 -1.03
C ALA A 151 -6.76 8.72 -2.14
N PHE A 152 -7.08 9.42 -3.22
CA PHE A 152 -7.55 8.83 -4.47
C PHE A 152 -6.92 9.60 -5.64
N TRP A 153 -6.89 8.98 -6.81
CA TRP A 153 -6.35 9.57 -8.03
C TRP A 153 -7.39 9.41 -9.14
N MET A 154 -7.59 10.46 -9.96
CA MET A 154 -8.49 10.49 -11.11
C MET A 154 -7.72 10.82 -12.38
#